data_AF-A0A522NQA8-F1
#
_entry.id   AF-A0A522NQA8-F1
#
_cell.length_a   1.000
_cell.length_b   1.000
_cell.length_c   1.000
_cell.angle_alpha   90.00
_cell.angle_beta   90.00
_cell.angle_gamma   90.00
#
_symmetry.space_group_name_H-M   'P 1'
#
loop_
_entity.id
_entity.type
_entity.pdbx_description
1 polymer ?
#
loop_
_entity_poly.entity_id
_entity_poly.type
_entity_poly.pdbx_seq_one_letter_code
_entity_poly.pdbx_strand_id
1 'polypeptide(L)'
;MADFRAERMPSPEGEGRAKSSLEKAWDAYHAANKAVNTPLLAAFPGLKSLMRGYANSTLFDLFGFWLLWQLAGGFEGLQKTLGMSRSSVYRRISQFRAVFGEHPDVYEFPGVTVDVEAFVQGMAERAKES
;
A
#
# COMPACT_ATOMS: atom_id res chain seq x y z
N MET A 1 -17.00 21.35 5.71
CA MET A 1 -16.43 20.08 6.21
C MET A 1 -17.39 18.98 5.80
N ALA A 2 -17.01 18.12 4.85
CA ALA A 2 -17.84 16.97 4.48
C ALA A 2 -17.85 15.98 5.66
N ASP A 3 -19.01 15.76 6.26
CA ASP A 3 -19.20 14.73 7.28
C ASP A 3 -19.46 13.39 6.59
N PHE A 4 -18.38 12.67 6.32
CA PHE A 4 -18.41 11.33 5.69
C PHE A 4 -19.11 10.26 6.55
N ARG A 5 -19.61 10.60 7.74
CA ARG A 5 -20.49 9.71 8.52
C ARG A 5 -21.91 9.68 7.98
N ALA A 6 -22.35 10.72 7.26
CA ALA A 6 -23.69 10.80 6.66
C ALA A 6 -23.83 9.97 5.37
N GLU A 7 -22.72 9.74 4.66
CA GLU A 7 -22.66 8.93 3.44
C GLU A 7 -22.19 7.49 3.76
N ARG A 8 -23.05 6.74 4.44
CA ARG A 8 -22.75 5.35 4.78
C ARG A 8 -22.80 4.48 3.53
N MET A 9 -21.66 3.89 3.15
CA MET A 9 -21.62 2.85 2.13
C MET A 9 -22.54 1.67 2.54
N PRO A 10 -23.19 0.99 1.58
CA PRO A 10 -24.17 -0.07 1.86
C PRO A 10 -23.56 -1.28 2.58
N SER A 11 -22.23 -1.42 2.58
CA SER A 11 -21.53 -2.47 3.32
C SER A 11 -20.16 -2.00 3.84
N PRO A 12 -19.59 -2.68 4.86
CA PRO A 12 -18.21 -2.47 5.30
C PRO A 12 -17.16 -2.72 4.21
N GLU A 13 -17.50 -3.49 3.18
CA GLU A 13 -16.67 -3.77 1.99
C GLU A 13 -16.83 -2.71 0.89
N GLY A 14 -17.57 -1.63 1.16
CA GLY A 14 -17.97 -0.66 0.15
C GLY A 14 -18.85 -1.31 -0.93
N GLU A 15 -18.46 -1.15 -2.20
CA GLU A 15 -19.13 -1.77 -3.36
C GLU A 15 -18.63 -3.21 -3.67
N GLY A 16 -17.70 -3.78 -2.88
CA GLY A 16 -17.22 -5.16 -3.10
C GLY A 16 -16.35 -5.38 -4.35
N ARG A 17 -15.90 -4.32 -5.03
CA ARG A 17 -15.05 -4.39 -6.23
C ARG A 17 -13.70 -5.07 -5.96
N ALA A 18 -13.08 -4.79 -4.82
CA ALA A 18 -11.80 -5.39 -4.44
C ALA A 18 -11.93 -6.91 -4.19
N LYS A 19 -12.98 -7.32 -3.45
CA LYS A 19 -13.27 -8.73 -3.15
C LYS A 19 -13.52 -9.54 -4.43
N SER A 20 -14.36 -9.03 -5.34
CA SER A 20 -14.70 -9.73 -6.58
C SER A 20 -13.52 -9.86 -7.56
N SER A 21 -12.61 -8.88 -7.62
CA SER A 21 -11.37 -8.98 -8.39
C SER A 21 -10.36 -9.94 -7.76
N LEU A 22 -10.26 -9.92 -6.42
CA LEU A 22 -9.39 -10.81 -5.67
C LEU A 22 -9.86 -12.26 -5.77
N GLU A 23 -11.14 -12.56 -5.57
CA GLU A 23 -11.72 -13.91 -5.71
C GLU A 23 -11.40 -14.56 -7.06
N LYS A 24 -11.37 -13.77 -8.14
CA LYS A 24 -10.99 -14.24 -9.49
C LYS A 24 -9.50 -14.56 -9.65
N ALA A 25 -8.64 -13.93 -8.84
CA ALA A 25 -7.18 -14.11 -8.87
C ALA A 25 -6.65 -14.98 -7.71
N TRP A 26 -7.51 -15.29 -6.73
CA TRP A 26 -7.13 -15.84 -5.43
C TRP A 26 -6.59 -17.26 -5.52
N ASP A 27 -7.13 -18.09 -6.41
CA ASP A 27 -6.73 -19.49 -6.52
C ASP A 27 -5.25 -19.63 -6.96
N ALA A 28 -4.79 -18.76 -7.85
CA ALA A 28 -3.40 -18.75 -8.32
C ALA A 28 -2.42 -18.17 -7.28
N TYR A 29 -2.80 -17.06 -6.63
CA TYR A 29 -1.99 -16.43 -5.59
C TYR A 29 -1.89 -17.28 -4.32
N HIS A 30 -3.00 -17.89 -3.88
CA HIS A 30 -3.04 -18.70 -2.68
C HIS A 30 -2.15 -19.95 -2.80
N ALA A 31 -2.06 -20.56 -3.99
CA ALA A 31 -1.19 -21.70 -4.25
C ALA A 31 0.30 -21.31 -4.15
N ALA A 32 0.71 -20.23 -4.81
CA ALA A 32 2.10 -19.77 -4.82
C ALA A 32 2.56 -19.27 -3.43
N ASN A 33 1.72 -18.48 -2.77
CA ASN A 33 2.08 -17.86 -1.50
C ASN A 33 2.08 -18.85 -0.33
N LYS A 34 1.22 -19.88 -0.39
CA LYS A 34 1.24 -21.01 0.57
C LYS A 34 2.53 -21.83 0.42
N ALA A 35 3.05 -22.04 -0.79
CA ALA A 35 4.29 -22.79 -0.97
C ALA A 35 5.52 -22.09 -0.34
N VAL A 36 5.59 -20.77 -0.42
CA VAL A 36 6.75 -19.98 0.05
C VAL A 36 6.66 -19.63 1.55
N ASN A 37 5.48 -19.26 2.05
CA ASN A 37 5.33 -18.79 3.43
C ASN A 37 5.08 -19.90 4.46
N THR A 38 4.63 -21.09 4.03
CA THR A 38 4.32 -22.20 4.97
C THR A 38 5.56 -22.71 5.71
N PRO A 39 6.73 -22.91 5.08
CA PRO A 39 7.94 -23.37 5.79
C PRO A 39 8.43 -22.34 6.83
N LEU A 40 8.42 -21.06 6.45
CA LEU A 40 8.93 -19.96 7.29
C LEU A 40 8.04 -19.73 8.52
N LEU A 41 6.72 -19.75 8.33
CA LEU A 41 5.74 -19.58 9.41
C LEU A 41 5.59 -20.83 10.29
N ALA A 42 5.89 -22.02 9.76
CA ALA A 42 5.92 -23.27 10.54
C ALA A 42 7.14 -23.35 11.46
N ALA A 43 8.28 -22.77 11.06
CA ALA A 43 9.50 -22.74 11.87
C ALA A 43 9.38 -21.85 13.13
N PHE A 44 8.46 -20.88 13.14
CA PHE A 44 8.28 -19.95 14.27
C PHE A 44 6.78 -19.74 14.61
N PRO A 45 6.18 -20.62 15.43
CA PRO A 45 4.74 -20.59 15.72
C PRO A 45 4.26 -19.28 16.38
N GLY A 46 5.12 -18.61 17.14
CA GLY A 46 4.82 -17.32 17.79
C GLY A 46 4.96 -16.09 16.88
N LEU A 47 5.73 -16.20 15.80
CA LEU A 47 5.99 -15.09 14.87
C LEU A 47 4.72 -14.69 14.11
N LYS A 48 3.89 -15.66 13.73
CA LYS A 48 2.62 -15.43 13.03
C LYS A 48 1.61 -14.63 13.86
N SER A 49 1.60 -14.85 15.18
CA SER A 49 0.72 -14.14 16.12
C SER A 49 1.21 -12.70 16.35
N LEU A 50 2.51 -12.53 16.59
CA LEU A 50 3.15 -11.24 16.83
C LEU A 50 3.12 -10.33 15.59
N MET A 51 3.38 -10.92 14.42
CA MET A 51 3.36 -10.20 13.14
C MET A 51 1.95 -9.93 12.64
N ARG A 52 0.89 -10.66 13.03
CA ARG A 52 -0.46 -10.37 12.51
C ARG A 52 -0.95 -8.96 12.86
N GLY A 53 -0.69 -8.49 14.08
CA GLY A 53 -1.06 -7.13 14.49
C GLY A 53 -0.12 -6.07 13.93
N TYR A 54 1.20 -6.33 13.95
CA TYR A 54 2.23 -5.37 13.58
C TYR A 54 2.49 -5.30 12.07
N ALA A 55 2.49 -6.44 11.40
CA ALA A 55 2.72 -6.54 9.96
C ALA A 55 1.54 -6.01 9.17
N ASN A 56 0.29 -6.13 9.65
CA ASN A 56 -0.84 -5.58 8.89
C ASN A 56 -0.75 -4.05 8.80
N SER A 57 -0.66 -3.33 9.93
CA SER A 57 -0.54 -1.87 9.88
C SER A 57 0.73 -1.42 9.19
N THR A 58 1.86 -2.09 9.43
CA THR A 58 3.14 -1.73 8.81
C THR A 58 3.15 -2.00 7.30
N LEU A 59 2.56 -3.10 6.82
CA LEU A 59 2.43 -3.34 5.37
C LEU A 59 1.57 -2.26 4.73
N PHE A 60 0.38 -1.97 5.28
CA PHE A 60 -0.49 -0.92 4.74
C PHE A 60 0.25 0.42 4.66
N ASP A 61 1.01 0.74 5.72
CA ASP A 61 1.87 1.91 5.76
C ASP A 61 2.97 1.92 4.70
N LEU A 62 3.57 0.77 4.40
CA LEU A 62 4.64 0.64 3.40
C LEU A 62 4.10 0.65 1.97
N PHE A 63 2.95 0.03 1.72
CA PHE A 63 2.24 0.14 0.44
C PHE A 63 1.81 1.58 0.18
N GLY A 64 1.21 2.24 1.18
CA GLY A 64 0.86 3.65 1.09
C GLY A 64 2.09 4.54 0.89
N PHE A 65 3.19 4.25 1.58
CA PHE A 65 4.46 4.94 1.38
C PHE A 65 5.00 4.76 -0.04
N TRP A 66 4.99 3.55 -0.61
CA TRP A 66 5.42 3.33 -2.00
C TRP A 66 4.56 4.07 -3.01
N LEU A 67 3.22 4.04 -2.85
CA LEU A 67 2.33 4.78 -3.73
C LEU A 67 2.60 6.29 -3.65
N LEU A 68 2.74 6.83 -2.44
CA LEU A 68 3.09 8.23 -2.24
C LEU A 68 4.48 8.57 -2.75
N TRP A 69 5.45 7.64 -2.68
CA TRP A 69 6.77 7.80 -3.27
C TRP A 69 6.66 8.04 -4.78
N GLN A 70 5.89 7.19 -5.48
CA GLN A 70 5.66 7.32 -6.92
C GLN A 70 4.93 8.62 -7.26
N LEU A 71 3.84 8.93 -6.55
CA LEU A 71 3.01 10.11 -6.83
C LEU A 71 3.69 11.43 -6.48
N ALA A 72 4.50 11.47 -5.42
CA ALA A 72 5.18 12.69 -4.98
C ALA A 72 6.48 12.95 -5.76
N GLY A 73 7.01 11.98 -6.50
CA GLY A 73 8.31 12.10 -7.16
C GLY A 73 9.48 11.84 -6.21
N GLY A 74 9.31 10.87 -5.30
CA GLY A 74 10.37 10.37 -4.43
C GLY A 74 10.71 11.27 -3.24
N PHE A 75 11.99 11.28 -2.87
CA PHE A 75 12.46 11.84 -1.59
C PHE A 75 12.11 13.32 -1.42
N GLU A 76 12.54 14.16 -2.36
CA GLU A 76 12.31 15.61 -2.30
C GLU A 76 10.82 15.95 -2.41
N GLY A 77 10.11 15.21 -3.26
CA GLY A 77 8.66 15.22 -3.37
C GLY A 77 7.97 15.10 -2.03
N LEU A 78 8.22 13.99 -1.33
CA LEU A 78 7.64 13.71 0.00
C LEU A 78 7.96 14.79 1.04
N GLN A 79 9.12 15.44 0.94
CA GLN A 79 9.45 16.56 1.81
C GLN A 79 8.64 17.81 1.48
N LYS A 80 8.54 18.17 0.20
CA LYS A 80 7.90 19.41 -0.24
C LYS A 80 6.38 19.33 -0.18
N THR A 81 5.79 18.22 -0.60
CA THR A 81 4.34 18.07 -0.72
C THR A 81 3.70 17.61 0.57
N LEU A 82 4.34 16.69 1.30
CA LEU A 82 3.81 16.10 2.53
C LEU A 82 4.49 16.62 3.81
N GLY A 83 5.49 17.50 3.70
CA GLY A 83 6.18 18.07 4.86
C GLY A 83 7.00 17.04 5.66
N MET A 84 7.33 15.88 5.07
CA MET A 84 8.04 14.83 5.80
C MET A 84 9.47 15.25 6.16
N SER A 85 9.88 15.00 7.41
CA SER A 85 11.27 15.19 7.80
C SER A 85 12.20 14.18 7.10
N ARG A 86 13.44 14.58 6.80
CA ARG A 86 14.45 13.69 6.18
C ARG A 86 14.60 12.37 6.95
N SER A 87 14.66 12.45 8.29
CA SER A 87 14.78 11.27 9.15
C SER A 87 13.60 10.32 9.01
N SER A 88 12.38 10.85 8.86
CA SER A 88 11.17 10.05 8.66
C SER A 88 11.19 9.34 7.30
N VAL A 89 11.63 10.03 6.24
CA VAL A 89 11.75 9.42 4.90
C VAL A 89 12.79 8.30 4.90
N TYR A 90 13.99 8.55 5.44
CA TYR A 90 15.01 7.49 5.56
C TYR A 90 14.55 6.30 6.39
N ARG A 91 13.82 6.53 7.48
CA ARG A 91 13.24 5.44 8.30
C ARG A 91 12.29 4.59 7.46
N ARG A 92 11.39 5.21 6.68
CA ARG A 92 10.45 4.47 5.81
C ARG A 92 11.16 3.75 4.67
N ILE A 93 12.19 4.34 4.05
CA ILE A 93 13.02 3.64 3.05
C ILE A 93 13.67 2.40 3.66
N SER A 94 14.26 2.52 4.86
CA SER A 94 14.89 1.39 5.55
C SER A 94 13.88 0.26 5.83
N GLN A 95 12.71 0.62 6.37
CA GLN A 95 11.62 -0.34 6.60
C GLN A 95 11.13 -1.00 5.31
N PHE A 96 11.00 -0.22 4.23
CA PHE A 96 10.59 -0.73 2.93
C PHE A 96 11.59 -1.75 2.39
N ARG A 97 12.89 -1.41 2.41
CA ARG A 97 13.98 -2.30 1.99
C ARG A 97 14.05 -3.58 2.83
N ALA A 98 13.80 -3.48 4.13
CA ALA A 98 13.79 -4.63 5.02
C ALA A 98 12.66 -5.62 4.69
N VAL A 99 11.54 -5.15 4.14
CA VAL A 99 10.37 -5.99 3.82
C VAL A 99 10.41 -6.48 2.37
N PHE A 100 10.75 -5.62 1.42
CA PHE A 100 10.65 -5.90 -0.02
C PHE A 100 12.00 -6.15 -0.70
N GLY A 101 13.11 -6.01 0.02
CA GLY A 101 14.46 -6.30 -0.47
C GLY A 101 15.10 -5.18 -1.30
N GLU A 102 14.30 -4.28 -1.88
CA GLU A 102 14.78 -3.24 -2.80
C GLU A 102 14.35 -1.83 -2.38
N HIS A 103 14.95 -0.83 -3.02
CA HIS A 103 14.61 0.56 -2.79
C HIS A 103 13.25 0.89 -3.44
N PRO A 104 12.37 1.69 -2.80
CA PRO A 104 11.03 1.99 -3.35
C PRO A 104 11.02 2.65 -4.73
N ASP A 105 12.15 3.25 -5.12
CA ASP A 105 12.34 3.93 -6.41
C ASP A 105 12.48 2.96 -7.60
N VAL A 106 13.02 1.77 -7.36
CA VAL A 106 13.24 0.74 -8.41
C VAL A 106 12.30 -0.44 -8.25
N TYR A 107 11.60 -0.52 -7.12
CA TYR A 107 10.73 -1.63 -6.80
C TYR A 107 9.38 -1.48 -7.51
N GLU A 108 9.01 -2.50 -8.28
CA GLU A 108 7.73 -2.60 -8.96
C GLU A 108 6.90 -3.73 -8.35
N PHE A 109 5.66 -3.43 -7.94
CA PHE A 109 4.72 -4.47 -7.56
C PHE A 109 4.15 -5.13 -8.82
N PRO A 110 4.32 -6.44 -9.02
CA PRO A 110 3.78 -7.12 -10.19
C PRO A 110 2.27 -6.90 -10.33
N GLY A 111 1.84 -6.42 -11.49
CA GLY A 111 0.44 -6.14 -11.78
C GLY A 111 -0.10 -4.82 -11.21
N VAL A 112 0.72 -4.01 -10.56
CA VAL A 112 0.36 -2.66 -10.09
C VAL A 112 1.12 -1.63 -10.93
N THR A 113 0.39 -0.71 -11.54
CA THR A 113 0.95 0.42 -12.28
C THR A 113 0.44 1.73 -11.70
N VAL A 114 1.29 2.75 -11.68
CA VAL A 114 0.95 4.08 -11.19
C VAL A 114 1.13 5.06 -12.34
N ASP A 115 0.01 5.53 -12.90
CA ASP A 115 0.01 6.61 -13.88
C ASP A 115 -0.09 7.95 -13.14
N VAL A 116 1.06 8.59 -12.94
CA VAL A 116 1.18 9.86 -12.20
C VAL A 116 0.47 10.99 -12.95
N GLU A 117 0.53 11.00 -14.29
CA GLU A 117 -0.08 12.06 -15.09
C GLU A 117 -1.60 11.97 -15.02
N ALA A 118 -2.16 10.78 -15.26
CA ALA A 118 -3.59 10.56 -15.15
C ALA A 118 -4.10 10.86 -13.72
N PHE A 119 -3.31 10.53 -12.70
CA PHE A 119 -3.63 10.88 -11.32
C PHE A 119 -3.71 12.40 -11.10
N VAL A 120 -2.70 13.16 -11.54
CA VAL A 120 -2.66 14.61 -11.38
C VAL A 120 -3.79 15.29 -12.15
N GLN A 121 -4.06 14.86 -13.39
CA GLN A 121 -5.16 15.37 -14.21
C GLN A 121 -6.51 15.13 -13.53
N GLY A 122 -6.80 13.90 -13.10
CA GLY A 122 -8.06 13.57 -12.44
C GLY A 122 -8.26 14.32 -11.11
N MET A 123 -7.19 14.58 -10.36
CA MET A 123 -7.27 15.40 -9.14
C MET A 123 -7.53 16.87 -9.44
N ALA A 124 -6.92 17.42 -10.49
CA ALA A 124 -7.14 18.81 -10.91
C ALA A 124 -8.57 19.04 -11.42
N GLU A 125 -9.18 18.05 -12.09
CA GLU A 125 -10.57 18.09 -12.51
C GLU A 125 -11.54 18.12 -11.32
N ARG A 126 -11.38 17.20 -10.36
CA ARG A 126 -12.20 17.17 -9.14
C ARG A 126 -12.12 18.45 -8.32
N ALA A 127 -10.94 19.09 -8.28
CA ALA A 127 -10.76 20.35 -7.58
C ALA A 127 -11.50 21.52 -8.23
N LYS A 128 -11.85 21.44 -9.53
CA LYS A 128 -12.67 22.44 -10.23
C LYS A 128 -14.17 22.23 -10.01
N GLU A 129 -14.57 21.01 -9.67
CA GLU A 129 -15.97 20.62 -9.41
C GLU A 129 -16.39 20.85 -7.94
N SER A 130 -15.42 21.11 -7.05
CA SER A 130 -15.61 21.36 -5.61
C SER A 130 -15.67 22.86 -5.30
#